data_AF-A0A6J4THY3-F1
#
_entry.id   AF-A0A6J4THY3-F1
#
_cell.length_a   1.000
_cell.length_b   1.000
_cell.length_c   1.000
_cell.angle_alpha   90.00
_cell.angle_beta   90.00
_cell.angle_gamma   90.00
#
_symmetry.space_group_name_H-M   'P 1'
#
loop_
_entity.id
_entity.type
_entity.pdbx_description
1 polymer ?
#
loop_
_entity_poly.entity_id
_entity_poly.type
_entity_poly.pdbx_seq_one_letter_code
_entity_poly.pdbx_strand_id
1 'polypeptide(L)'
;LGRQRLARALGGTTAALGTYLGSYTGVLLAATAVPVWNRSRLFLPPIFICTAMATGAAANRLVLTAAGVPAGHPTRRALGAVETAAMIAELGLSEINERRLGSLGEALEEGAPGRQFKLARGGVLAGLALRLLGRRGGTPVQHASSALFMAAAMAYRFAWVGAGRTSAADHEAVARTARRRARPGGREQA
;
A
#
# COMPACT_ATOMS: atom_id res chain seq x y z
N LEU A 1 2.38 22.12 -32.04
CA LEU A 1 1.38 21.10 -31.61
C LEU A 1 1.97 19.83 -30.94
N GLY A 2 3.30 19.61 -30.91
CA GLY A 2 3.89 18.34 -30.42
C GLY A 2 4.09 18.17 -28.90
N ARG A 3 4.42 19.24 -28.16
CA ARG A 3 4.90 19.12 -26.77
C ARG A 3 3.86 18.55 -25.79
N GLN A 4 2.59 18.91 -25.94
CA GLN A 4 1.53 18.42 -25.03
C GLN A 4 1.16 16.96 -25.28
N ARG A 5 1.13 16.51 -26.53
CA ARG A 5 0.89 15.10 -26.87
C ARG A 5 2.03 14.22 -26.37
N LEU A 6 3.26 14.68 -26.56
CA LEU A 6 4.46 14.00 -26.07
C LEU A 6 4.48 13.93 -24.54
N ALA A 7 4.14 15.03 -23.85
CA ALA A 7 4.02 15.03 -22.39
C ALA A 7 2.92 14.07 -21.88
N ARG A 8 1.76 14.00 -22.55
CA ARG A 8 0.69 13.05 -22.20
C ARG A 8 1.10 11.60 -22.46
N ALA A 9 1.77 11.33 -23.58
CA ALA A 9 2.28 10.01 -23.90
C ALA A 9 3.31 9.55 -22.88
N LEU A 10 4.33 10.37 -22.59
CA LEU A 10 5.34 10.08 -21.57
C LEU A 10 4.72 9.90 -20.18
N GLY A 11 3.75 10.75 -19.82
CA GLY A 11 3.00 10.63 -18.57
C GLY A 11 2.24 9.31 -18.47
N GLY A 12 1.56 8.88 -19.54
CA GLY A 12 0.87 7.60 -19.62
C GLY A 12 1.82 6.41 -19.52
N THR A 13 2.95 6.45 -20.24
CA THR A 13 3.99 5.40 -20.17
C THR A 13 4.57 5.30 -18.76
N THR A 14 4.85 6.43 -18.12
CA THR A 14 5.39 6.47 -16.75
C THR A 14 4.38 5.94 -15.75
N ALA A 15 3.09 6.25 -15.92
CA ALA A 15 2.03 5.71 -15.08
C ALA A 15 1.94 4.18 -15.22
N ALA A 16 1.97 3.65 -16.44
CA ALA A 16 1.93 2.20 -16.68
C ALA A 16 3.14 1.48 -16.04
N LEU A 17 4.35 2.00 -16.26
CA LEU A 17 5.57 1.44 -15.66
C LEU A 17 5.56 1.55 -14.13
N GLY A 18 5.09 2.68 -13.59
CA GLY A 18 4.94 2.89 -12.15
C GLY A 18 3.94 1.91 -11.52
N THR A 19 2.80 1.67 -12.17
CA THR A 19 1.82 0.66 -11.73
C THR A 19 2.41 -0.75 -11.76
N TYR A 20 3.11 -1.11 -12.84
CA TYR A 20 3.79 -2.41 -12.93
C TYR A 20 4.80 -2.59 -11.78
N LEU A 21 5.69 -1.62 -11.60
CA LEU A 21 6.71 -1.65 -10.55
C LEU A 21 6.09 -1.70 -9.14
N GLY A 22 5.03 -0.91 -8.90
CA GLY A 22 4.28 -0.92 -7.64
C GLY A 22 3.65 -2.29 -7.36
N SER A 23 3.08 -2.93 -8.38
CA SER A 23 2.44 -4.25 -8.25
C SER A 23 3.44 -5.38 -8.00
N TYR A 24 4.63 -5.29 -8.60
CA TYR A 24 5.65 -6.35 -8.59
C TYR A 24 6.03 -6.77 -7.17
N THR A 25 6.22 -5.81 -6.27
CA THR A 25 6.54 -6.09 -4.86
C THR A 25 5.43 -6.90 -4.18
N GLY A 26 4.17 -6.51 -4.40
CA GLY A 26 3.03 -7.23 -3.83
C GLY A 26 2.88 -8.63 -4.41
N VAL A 27 3.15 -8.81 -5.72
CA VAL A 27 3.15 -10.13 -6.38
C VAL A 27 4.25 -11.03 -5.85
N LEU A 28 5.47 -10.51 -5.66
CA LEU A 28 6.58 -11.28 -5.09
C LEU A 28 6.24 -11.78 -3.69
N LEU A 29 5.72 -10.90 -2.82
CA LEU A 29 5.27 -11.26 -1.47
C LEU A 29 4.17 -12.33 -1.52
N ALA A 30 3.15 -12.13 -2.36
CA ALA A 30 2.05 -13.06 -2.56
C ALA A 30 2.48 -14.44 -3.09
N ALA A 31 3.55 -14.49 -3.91
CA ALA A 31 4.05 -15.72 -4.51
C ALA A 31 4.87 -16.59 -3.53
N THR A 32 5.24 -16.08 -2.36
CA THR A 32 6.01 -16.85 -1.38
C THR A 32 5.23 -18.06 -0.80
N ALA A 33 5.96 -18.94 -0.10
CA ALA A 33 5.38 -20.03 0.68
C ALA A 33 4.88 -19.59 2.07
N VAL A 34 5.03 -18.30 2.42
CA VAL A 34 4.62 -17.78 3.73
C VAL A 34 3.09 -17.75 3.79
N PRO A 35 2.46 -18.44 4.76
CA PRO A 35 1.00 -18.60 4.80
C PRO A 35 0.23 -17.28 4.80
N VAL A 36 0.68 -16.30 5.59
CA VAL A 36 0.00 -14.99 5.69
C VAL A 36 0.01 -14.22 4.36
N TRP A 37 1.12 -14.24 3.62
CA TRP A 37 1.23 -13.53 2.33
C TRP A 37 0.51 -14.27 1.21
N ASN A 38 0.61 -15.59 1.18
CA ASN A 38 -0.07 -16.41 0.18
C ASN A 38 -1.61 -16.30 0.29
N ARG A 39 -2.12 -16.22 1.51
CA ARG A 39 -3.57 -16.10 1.77
C ARG A 39 -4.13 -14.72 1.37
N SER A 40 -3.31 -13.67 1.49
CA SER A 40 -3.65 -12.29 1.08
C SER A 40 -3.25 -11.96 -0.36
N ARG A 41 -2.90 -12.97 -1.18
CA ARG A 41 -2.32 -12.80 -2.53
C ARG A 41 -3.13 -11.94 -3.50
N LEU A 42 -4.46 -11.87 -3.32
CA LEU A 42 -5.34 -11.10 -4.19
C LEU A 42 -5.36 -9.60 -3.85
N PHE A 43 -5.07 -9.24 -2.59
CA PHE A 43 -5.15 -7.86 -2.11
C PHE A 43 -3.77 -7.21 -1.93
N LEU A 44 -2.72 -8.01 -1.73
CA LEU A 44 -1.34 -7.52 -1.63
C LEU A 44 -0.91 -6.66 -2.84
N PRO A 45 -1.06 -7.10 -4.11
CA PRO A 45 -0.62 -6.29 -5.24
C PRO A 45 -1.37 -4.96 -5.35
N PRO A 46 -2.72 -4.89 -5.26
CA PRO A 46 -3.44 -3.61 -5.22
C PRO A 46 -3.01 -2.69 -4.08
N ILE A 47 -2.83 -3.21 -2.86
CA ILE A 47 -2.38 -2.40 -1.69
C ILE A 47 -0.99 -1.82 -1.96
N PHE A 48 -0.07 -2.60 -2.52
CA PHE A 48 1.27 -2.13 -2.87
C PHE A 48 1.27 -1.06 -3.98
N ILE A 49 0.36 -1.16 -4.96
CA ILE A 49 0.16 -0.10 -5.95
C ILE A 49 -0.34 1.19 -5.27
N CYS A 50 -1.33 1.09 -4.39
CA CYS A 50 -1.89 2.27 -3.69
C CYS A 50 -0.85 2.94 -2.79
N THR A 51 -0.13 2.17 -1.97
CA THR A 51 0.95 2.70 -1.11
C THR A 51 2.05 3.38 -1.94
N ALA A 52 2.48 2.77 -3.06
CA ALA A 52 3.48 3.33 -3.95
C ALA A 52 3.00 4.64 -4.59
N MET A 53 1.75 4.68 -5.07
CA MET A 53 1.15 5.88 -5.65
C MET A 53 1.05 7.03 -4.63
N ALA A 54 0.59 6.74 -3.41
CA ALA A 54 0.46 7.74 -2.35
C ALA A 54 1.83 8.30 -1.93
N THR A 55 2.82 7.44 -1.67
CA THR A 55 4.18 7.87 -1.31
C THR A 55 4.90 8.61 -2.44
N GLY A 56 4.74 8.19 -3.70
CA GLY A 56 5.29 8.89 -4.86
C GLY A 56 4.67 10.26 -5.08
N ALA A 57 3.35 10.39 -4.90
CA ALA A 57 2.66 11.68 -4.98
C ALA A 57 3.11 12.64 -3.84
N ALA A 58 3.23 12.12 -2.62
CA ALA A 58 3.74 12.85 -1.47
C ALA A 58 5.18 13.36 -1.68
N ALA A 59 6.08 12.49 -2.16
CA ALA A 59 7.47 12.83 -2.44
C ALA A 59 7.60 13.89 -3.54
N ASN A 60 6.92 13.71 -4.67
CA ASN A 60 6.91 14.70 -5.76
C ASN A 60 6.37 16.05 -5.28
N ARG A 61 5.34 16.05 -4.46
CA ARG A 61 4.80 17.28 -3.87
C ARG A 61 5.83 17.97 -2.96
N LEU A 62 6.59 17.22 -2.17
CA LEU A 62 7.66 17.76 -1.31
C LEU A 62 8.80 18.38 -2.14
N VAL A 63 9.21 17.70 -3.23
CA VAL A 63 10.22 18.21 -4.15
C VAL A 63 9.76 19.51 -4.82
N LEU A 64 8.52 19.57 -5.30
CA LEU A 64 7.96 20.80 -5.89
C LEU A 64 7.94 21.96 -4.89
N THR A 65 7.78 21.68 -3.60
CA THR A 65 7.86 22.72 -2.57
C THR A 65 9.24 23.17 -2.24
N ALA A 66 10.21 22.24 -2.19
CA ALA A 66 11.61 22.61 -2.06
C ALA A 66 12.07 23.46 -3.27
N ALA A 67 11.51 23.20 -4.46
CA ALA A 67 11.74 24.00 -5.67
C ALA A 67 10.97 25.33 -5.72
N GLY A 68 10.25 25.72 -4.65
CA GLY A 68 9.56 27.01 -4.57
C GLY A 68 8.25 27.12 -5.35
N VAL A 69 7.68 26.01 -5.85
CA VAL A 69 6.44 26.05 -6.64
C VAL A 69 5.25 26.46 -5.76
N PRO A 70 4.45 27.48 -6.13
CA PRO A 70 3.34 27.98 -5.32
C PRO A 70 2.29 26.91 -4.99
N ALA A 71 1.68 26.98 -3.80
CA ALA A 71 0.66 26.02 -3.35
C ALA A 71 -0.56 25.93 -4.28
N GLY A 72 -0.88 27.03 -4.96
CA GLY A 72 -1.96 27.09 -5.94
C GLY A 72 -1.67 26.40 -7.27
N HIS A 73 -0.44 25.95 -7.53
CA HIS A 73 -0.07 25.38 -8.82
C HIS A 73 -0.91 24.13 -9.16
N PRO A 74 -1.47 24.01 -10.38
CA PRO A 74 -2.36 22.91 -10.75
C PRO A 74 -1.73 21.53 -10.52
N THR A 75 -0.43 21.37 -10.78
CA THR A 75 0.31 20.13 -10.51
C THR A 75 0.29 19.73 -9.03
N ARG A 76 0.46 20.69 -8.10
CA ARG A 76 0.44 20.40 -6.66
C ARG A 76 -0.95 19.99 -6.17
N ARG A 77 -2.01 20.55 -6.75
CA ARG A 77 -3.40 20.15 -6.47
C ARG A 77 -3.70 18.75 -7.01
N ALA A 78 -3.30 18.47 -8.26
CA ALA A 78 -3.48 17.16 -8.87
C ALA A 78 -2.75 16.05 -8.08
N LEU A 79 -1.48 16.27 -7.72
CA LEU A 79 -0.71 15.37 -6.85
C LEU A 79 -1.41 15.15 -5.51
N GLY A 80 -1.96 16.22 -4.91
CA GLY A 80 -2.66 16.11 -3.65
C GLY A 80 -3.94 15.29 -3.72
N ALA A 81 -4.69 15.38 -4.83
CA ALA A 81 -5.87 14.56 -5.07
C ALA A 81 -5.50 13.08 -5.30
N VAL A 82 -4.45 12.81 -6.08
CA VAL A 82 -3.93 11.45 -6.31
C VAL A 82 -3.46 10.82 -5.01
N GLU A 83 -2.70 11.57 -4.20
CA GLU A 83 -2.23 11.13 -2.88
C GLU A 83 -3.42 10.73 -1.98
N THR A 84 -4.43 11.58 -1.86
CA THR A 84 -5.62 11.30 -1.05
C THR A 84 -6.45 10.13 -1.58
N ALA A 85 -6.66 10.04 -2.90
CA ALA A 85 -7.37 8.92 -3.49
C ALA A 85 -6.65 7.59 -3.25
N ALA A 86 -5.33 7.57 -3.37
CA ALA A 86 -4.51 6.40 -3.12
C ALA A 86 -4.53 5.97 -1.64
N MET A 87 -4.47 6.92 -0.70
CA MET A 87 -4.62 6.65 0.74
C MET A 87 -5.96 6.00 1.08
N ILE A 88 -7.06 6.53 0.51
CA ILE A 88 -8.41 6.00 0.74
C ILE A 88 -8.52 4.58 0.15
N ALA A 89 -8.00 4.37 -1.06
CA ALA A 89 -8.00 3.08 -1.70
C ALA A 89 -7.19 2.05 -0.89
N GLU A 90 -6.01 2.42 -0.40
CA GLU A 90 -5.18 1.57 0.47
C GLU A 90 -5.92 1.14 1.74
N LEU A 91 -6.56 2.09 2.42
CA LEU A 91 -7.35 1.81 3.63
C LEU A 91 -8.54 0.91 3.33
N GLY A 92 -9.27 1.17 2.24
CA GLY A 92 -10.41 0.36 1.83
C GLY A 92 -10.00 -1.07 1.47
N LEU A 93 -8.92 -1.23 0.70
CA LEU A 93 -8.37 -2.55 0.35
C LEU A 93 -7.85 -3.29 1.58
N SER A 94 -7.20 -2.60 2.51
CA SER A 94 -6.71 -3.18 3.76
C SER A 94 -7.87 -3.67 4.64
N GLU A 95 -8.92 -2.86 4.79
CA GLU A 95 -10.13 -3.22 5.54
C GLU A 95 -10.86 -4.42 4.92
N ILE A 96 -10.98 -4.46 3.58
CA ILE A 96 -11.58 -5.60 2.87
C ILE A 96 -10.72 -6.86 3.07
N ASN A 97 -9.40 -6.73 3.04
CA ASN A 97 -8.49 -7.84 3.27
C ASN A 97 -8.63 -8.38 4.70
N GLU A 98 -8.67 -7.52 5.72
CA GLU A 98 -8.91 -7.91 7.12
C GLU A 98 -10.25 -8.63 7.30
N ARG A 99 -11.35 -8.06 6.78
CA ARG A 99 -12.68 -8.67 6.86
C ARG A 99 -12.74 -10.04 6.18
N ARG A 100 -12.02 -10.21 5.07
CA ARG A 100 -11.93 -11.52 4.39
C ARG A 100 -11.02 -12.51 5.10
N LEU A 101 -10.06 -12.05 5.88
CA LEU A 101 -9.22 -12.93 6.71
C LEU A 101 -9.99 -13.45 7.93
N GLY A 102 -10.95 -12.69 8.48
CA GLY A 102 -11.87 -13.14 9.54
C GLY A 102 -11.18 -13.76 10.75
N SER A 103 -11.79 -14.77 11.38
CA SER A 103 -11.26 -15.48 12.57
C SER A 103 -9.98 -16.30 12.33
N LEU A 104 -9.52 -16.42 11.08
CA LEU A 104 -8.22 -16.99 10.74
C LEU A 104 -7.08 -15.97 10.85
N GLY A 105 -7.41 -14.68 10.88
CA GLY A 105 -6.50 -13.59 11.21
C GLY A 105 -6.26 -13.44 12.72
N GLU A 106 -7.19 -13.88 13.57
CA GLU A 106 -7.07 -13.79 15.04
C GLU A 106 -5.81 -14.49 15.57
N ALA A 107 -5.46 -15.66 15.03
CA ALA A 107 -4.22 -16.36 15.39
C ALA A 107 -2.92 -15.62 14.97
N LEU A 108 -3.02 -14.62 14.10
CA LEU A 108 -1.92 -13.72 13.71
C LEU A 108 -2.01 -12.33 14.38
N GLU A 109 -3.22 -11.91 14.79
CA GLU A 109 -3.47 -10.66 15.52
C GLU A 109 -3.16 -10.77 17.01
N GLU A 110 -3.23 -11.97 17.60
CA GLU A 110 -2.80 -12.28 18.97
C GLU A 110 -1.26 -12.33 19.07
N GLY A 111 -0.61 -11.19 18.81
CA GLY A 111 0.84 -11.06 18.97
C GLY A 111 1.39 -9.67 18.66
N ALA A 112 2.71 -9.51 18.86
CA ALA A 112 3.47 -8.31 18.48
C ALA A 112 3.20 -7.80 17.03
N PRO A 113 2.98 -8.66 16.00
CA PRO A 113 2.70 -8.20 14.64
C PRO A 113 1.34 -7.50 14.51
N GLY A 114 0.30 -7.97 15.20
CA GLY A 114 -1.02 -7.35 15.20
C GLY A 114 -0.99 -5.92 15.78
N ARG A 115 -0.18 -5.69 16.83
CA ARG A 115 0.01 -4.36 17.40
C ARG A 115 0.74 -3.41 16.45
N GLN A 116 1.74 -3.89 15.71
CA GLN A 116 2.43 -3.11 14.69
C GLN A 116 1.51 -2.75 13.52
N PHE A 117 0.64 -3.68 13.10
CA PHE A 117 -0.34 -3.44 12.05
C PHE A 117 -1.38 -2.38 12.46
N LYS A 118 -1.91 -2.48 13.69
CA LYS A 118 -2.82 -1.48 14.27
C LYS A 118 -2.18 -0.10 14.40
N LEU A 119 -0.91 -0.03 14.82
CA LEU A 119 -0.14 1.23 14.87
C LEU A 119 0.07 1.84 13.48
N ALA A 120 0.48 1.03 12.49
CA ALA A 120 0.68 1.50 11.13
C ALA A 120 -0.62 2.00 10.50
N ARG A 121 -1.71 1.25 10.68
CA ARG A 121 -3.05 1.65 10.25
C ARG A 121 -3.53 2.93 10.94
N GLY A 122 -3.30 3.06 12.24
CA GLY A 122 -3.53 4.29 12.99
C GLY A 122 -2.74 5.47 12.40
N GLY A 123 -1.48 5.24 12.01
CA GLY A 123 -0.65 6.24 11.32
C GLY A 123 -1.19 6.65 9.96
N VAL A 124 -1.68 5.71 9.15
CA VAL A 124 -2.32 6.00 7.86
C VAL A 124 -3.63 6.79 8.05
N LEU A 125 -4.47 6.39 9.01
CA LEU A 125 -5.70 7.09 9.38
C LEU A 125 -5.41 8.50 9.89
N ALA A 126 -4.41 8.66 10.76
CA ALA A 126 -3.97 9.95 11.27
C ALA A 126 -3.43 10.84 10.14
N GLY A 127 -2.65 10.28 9.22
CA GLY A 127 -2.17 10.98 8.02
C GLY A 127 -3.31 11.47 7.13
N LEU A 128 -4.32 10.61 6.89
CA LEU A 128 -5.52 10.97 6.11
C LEU A 128 -6.38 12.02 6.83
N ALA A 129 -6.61 11.86 8.13
CA ALA A 129 -7.35 12.83 8.94
C ALA A 129 -6.66 14.20 8.94
N LEU A 130 -5.34 14.22 9.17
CA LEU A 130 -4.54 15.43 9.13
C LEU A 130 -4.54 16.07 7.74
N ARG A 131 -4.60 15.26 6.67
CA ARG A 131 -4.73 15.74 5.29
C ARG A 131 -6.07 16.41 5.04
N LEU A 132 -7.17 15.80 5.50
CA LEU A 132 -8.53 16.32 5.33
C LEU A 132 -8.75 17.59 6.17
N LEU A 133 -8.30 17.60 7.42
CA LEU A 133 -8.36 18.75 8.33
C LEU A 133 -7.40 19.86 7.87
N GLY A 134 -6.22 19.49 7.35
CA GLY A 134 -5.21 20.38 6.80
C GLY A 134 -5.60 21.08 5.50
N ARG A 135 -6.74 20.74 4.89
CA ARG A 135 -7.33 21.56 3.80
C ARG A 135 -7.66 22.98 4.25
N ARG A 136 -7.83 23.20 5.57
CA ARG A 136 -8.03 24.52 6.19
C ARG A 136 -6.78 25.10 6.86
N GLY A 137 -5.76 24.29 7.15
CA GLY A 137 -4.59 24.65 7.98
C GLY A 137 -3.33 25.12 7.25
N GLY A 138 -3.41 25.38 5.93
CA GLY A 138 -2.28 25.90 5.14
C GLY A 138 -1.23 24.87 4.68
N THR A 139 -0.21 25.37 3.98
CA THR A 139 0.86 24.59 3.34
C THR A 139 1.66 23.67 4.28
N PRO A 140 2.10 24.09 5.49
CA PRO A 140 2.95 23.26 6.35
C PRO A 140 2.24 22.00 6.90
N VAL A 141 0.95 22.08 7.22
CA VAL A 141 0.16 20.91 7.67
C VAL A 141 0.05 19.85 6.57
N GLN A 142 0.00 20.28 5.31
CA GLN A 142 0.00 19.36 4.18
C GLN A 142 1.36 18.67 3.97
N HIS A 143 2.47 19.30 4.38
CA HIS A 143 3.79 18.67 4.36
C HIS A 143 3.95 17.67 5.50
N ALA A 144 3.52 18.05 6.71
CA ALA A 144 3.52 17.16 7.86
C ALA A 144 2.67 15.90 7.62
N SER A 145 1.48 16.03 7.01
CA SER A 145 0.66 14.86 6.66
C SER A 145 1.33 13.94 5.63
N SER A 146 1.98 14.49 4.61
CA SER A 146 2.73 13.69 3.63
C SER A 146 3.92 12.97 4.27
N ALA A 147 4.68 13.64 5.14
CA ALA A 147 5.80 13.02 5.87
C ALA A 147 5.32 11.94 6.84
N LEU A 148 4.26 12.22 7.60
CA LEU A 148 3.64 11.27 8.52
C LEU A 148 3.12 10.03 7.79
N PHE A 149 2.49 10.23 6.63
CA PHE A 149 2.03 9.12 5.81
C PHE A 149 3.20 8.28 5.26
N MET A 150 4.30 8.90 4.82
CA MET A 150 5.49 8.14 4.40
C MET A 150 6.06 7.31 5.54
N ALA A 151 6.12 7.87 6.75
CA ALA A 151 6.55 7.13 7.94
C ALA A 151 5.59 5.97 8.26
N ALA A 152 4.28 6.20 8.17
CA ALA A 152 3.26 5.17 8.37
C ALA A 152 3.36 4.05 7.31
N ALA A 153 3.54 4.40 6.03
CA ALA A 153 3.70 3.45 4.94
C ALA A 153 5.01 2.64 5.06
N MET A 154 6.05 3.21 5.64
CA MET A 154 7.29 2.48 5.97
C MET A 154 7.04 1.49 7.12
N ALA A 155 6.41 1.95 8.20
CA ALA A 155 6.04 1.10 9.34
C ALA A 155 5.12 -0.06 8.90
N TYR A 156 4.18 0.21 7.99
CA TYR A 156 3.29 -0.80 7.42
C TYR A 156 4.05 -1.90 6.67
N ARG A 157 5.06 -1.53 5.88
CA ARG A 157 5.94 -2.51 5.20
C ARG A 157 6.72 -3.35 6.20
N PHE A 158 7.29 -2.74 7.24
CA PHE A 158 7.99 -3.47 8.29
C PHE A 158 7.06 -4.42 9.06
N ALA A 159 5.82 -4.00 9.34
CA ALA A 159 4.82 -4.86 9.98
C ALA A 159 4.48 -6.08 9.12
N TRP A 160 4.30 -5.91 7.81
CA TRP A 160 4.08 -7.02 6.88
C TRP A 160 5.26 -8.01 6.85
N VAL A 161 6.50 -7.50 6.88
CA VAL A 161 7.72 -8.32 6.92
C VAL A 161 7.80 -9.09 8.24
N GLY A 162 7.57 -8.42 9.37
CA GLY A 162 7.57 -9.02 10.70
C GLY A 162 6.51 -10.12 10.85
N ALA A 163 5.28 -9.84 10.40
CA ALA A 163 4.18 -10.81 10.41
C ALA A 163 4.50 -12.06 9.59
N GLY A 164 5.18 -11.89 8.45
CA GLY A 164 5.64 -13.03 7.65
C GLY A 164 6.65 -13.90 8.38
N ARG A 165 7.57 -13.29 9.14
CA ARG A 165 8.59 -14.03 9.91
C ARG A 165 7.96 -14.88 11.03
N THR A 166 6.97 -14.32 11.75
CA THR A 166 6.22 -15.06 12.77
C THR A 166 5.36 -16.16 12.15
N SER A 167 4.68 -15.90 11.03
CA SER A 167 3.87 -16.90 10.32
C SER A 167 4.70 -18.04 9.72
N ALA A 168 5.94 -17.76 9.32
CA ALA A 168 6.85 -18.78 8.78
C ALA A 168 7.39 -19.74 9.85
N ALA A 169 7.34 -19.36 11.13
CA ALA A 169 7.76 -20.22 12.24
C ALA A 169 6.73 -21.32 12.59
N ASP A 170 5.48 -21.19 12.13
CA ASP A 170 4.46 -22.24 12.27
C ASP A 170 4.63 -23.28 11.14
N HIS A 171 5.34 -24.36 11.48
CA HIS A 171 5.63 -25.47 10.57
C HIS A 171 4.38 -26.15 10.01
N GLU A 172 3.28 -26.23 10.77
CA GLU A 172 2.04 -26.82 10.27
C GLU A 172 1.36 -25.93 9.24
N ALA A 173 1.29 -24.62 9.49
CA ALA A 173 0.72 -23.66 8.56
C ALA A 173 1.53 -23.61 7.25
N VAL A 174 2.86 -23.68 7.34
CA VAL A 174 3.76 -23.77 6.17
C VAL A 174 3.51 -25.06 5.41
N ALA A 175 3.45 -26.22 6.08
CA ALA A 175 3.21 -27.52 5.45
C ALA A 175 1.83 -27.61 4.77
N ARG A 176 0.78 -27.02 5.37
CA ARG A 176 -0.55 -26.93 4.74
C ARG A 176 -0.52 -26.09 3.47
N THR A 177 0.21 -24.96 3.48
CA THR A 177 0.34 -24.07 2.32
C THR A 177 1.12 -24.75 1.18
N ALA A 178 2.22 -25.45 1.50
CA ALA A 178 3.00 -26.22 0.53
C ALA A 178 2.18 -27.37 -0.10
N ARG A 179 1.45 -28.14 0.71
CA ARG A 179 0.57 -29.23 0.24
C ARG A 179 -0.56 -28.75 -0.67
N ARG A 180 -1.12 -27.57 -0.41
CA ARG A 180 -2.14 -26.94 -1.28
C ARG A 180 -1.58 -26.58 -2.66
N ARG A 181 -0.29 -26.27 -2.74
CA ARG A 181 0.42 -25.93 -3.99
C ARG A 181 0.83 -27.17 -4.79
N ALA A 182 1.16 -28.25 -4.10
CA ALA A 182 1.52 -29.55 -4.68
C ALA A 182 0.31 -30.34 -5.22
N ARG A 183 -0.93 -29.84 -5.07
CA ARG A 183 -2.11 -30.34 -5.78
C ARG A 183 -2.47 -29.43 -6.98
N PRO A 184 -1.73 -29.46 -8.09
CA PRO A 184 -2.26 -28.96 -9.35
C PRO A 184 -3.24 -30.01 -9.90
N GLY A 185 -4.54 -29.67 -10.03
CA GLY A 185 -5.42 -30.39 -10.97
C GLY A 185 -6.07 -31.71 -10.55
N GLY A 186 -6.42 -31.93 -9.28
CA GLY A 186 -7.37 -33.00 -8.91
C GLY A 186 -8.82 -32.65 -9.25
N ARG A 187 -9.14 -32.44 -10.54
CA ARG A 187 -10.51 -32.41 -11.06
C ARG A 187 -10.61 -33.38 -12.24
N GLU A 188 -10.80 -34.62 -11.85
CA GLU A 188 -11.43 -35.75 -12.54
C GLU A 188 -12.08 -36.52 -11.37
N GLN A 189 -13.36 -36.88 -11.28
CA GLN A 189 -14.44 -37.09 -12.23
C GLN A 189 -15.79 -36.88 -11.51
N ALA A 190 -16.81 -36.47 -12.26
CA ALA A 190 -18.15 -37.07 -12.24
C ALA A 190 -18.81 -36.81 -13.59
#